data_AF-A0A2N9M810-F1
#
_entry.id   AF-A0A2N9M810-F1
#
_cell.length_a   1.000
_cell.length_b   1.000
_cell.length_c   1.000
_cell.angle_alpha   90.00
_cell.angle_beta   90.00
_cell.angle_gamma   90.00
#
_symmetry.space_group_name_H-M   'P 1'
#
loop_
_entity.id
_entity.type
_entity.pdbx_description
1 polymer ?
#
loop_
_entity_poly.entity_id
_entity_poly.type
_entity_poly.pdbx_seq_one_letter_code
_entity_poly.pdbx_strand_id
1 'polypeptide(L)'
;MRLCSAFAVLFSNATHAQSRPAPAADRPQVKNRMNFVGIQVRGFSWVDEGVDQVLDNLQKKGDVNTIWAYTFSYGEARLRKNGPIPLPDHGKPGDTIAGGALYDYDPKYFRNTILKDFRCDVYGNFNVIEAVAPKAHDRGMDFFAWDLNNPGAGLNRTIPNYVEVSEIDLYGRRTASPCFNNPDYRAFLSGKVESLLLGYPDLIDGIAWGSERTGPFENLVGRMVPATCFCQFCRAKAEDRGVSVSRAQAGYRELEQLFRAAAADEPNADGYFVSFWRILLRYPEILSWETLWTDSYQELEAQLYGEAKALAPEKPFGFHIMQSFTFSPFYRAEEDYTKRRNFADFLKPATYNNAGGPRMAAYLNRLSRTIFHDAKPEDFNDFYYRIMGDPQAPYDQLATTGLTADYVARETKRAVEEVAGMVKIYPGIDIDVPTLTNAKIPEKRTAPDDVHKSIRAAFSAGADGVVLSREYAEMWLANLAAAGDALREVFAEKPHA
;
A
#
# COMPACT_ATOMS: atom_id res chain seq x y z
N MET A 1 -66.58 -41.95 3.06
CA MET A 1 -65.98 -42.04 1.71
C MET A 1 -64.77 -41.11 1.70
N ARG A 2 -63.56 -41.65 1.93
CA ARG A 2 -62.51 -41.95 0.90
C ARG A 2 -61.93 -40.65 0.32
N LEU A 3 -60.70 -40.20 0.58
CA LEU A 3 -59.32 -40.77 0.44
C LEU A 3 -58.54 -39.89 -0.56
N CYS A 4 -57.32 -39.46 -0.17
CA CYS A 4 -56.05 -39.29 -0.93
C CYS A 4 -56.05 -38.57 -2.31
N SER A 5 -55.03 -37.81 -2.76
CA SER A 5 -53.56 -37.92 -2.71
C SER A 5 -52.99 -36.53 -3.14
N ALA A 6 -52.02 -35.93 -2.46
CA ALA A 6 -50.55 -36.13 -2.55
C ALA A 6 -49.81 -34.99 -3.28
N PHE A 7 -48.84 -34.45 -2.54
CA PHE A 7 -47.71 -33.63 -2.92
C PHE A 7 -46.94 -34.11 -4.17
N ALA A 8 -46.61 -33.15 -5.05
CA ALA A 8 -45.41 -33.01 -5.89
C ALA A 8 -45.77 -31.94 -6.93
N VAL A 9 -45.18 -30.74 -6.97
CA VAL A 9 -43.91 -30.44 -7.62
C VAL A 9 -43.51 -29.04 -7.14
N LEU A 10 -42.45 -28.93 -6.35
CA LEU A 10 -41.70 -27.69 -6.11
C LEU A 10 -40.26 -28.07 -5.73
N PHE A 11 -39.55 -28.69 -6.67
CA PHE A 11 -38.08 -28.77 -6.67
C PHE A 11 -37.61 -28.86 -8.13
N SER A 12 -37.76 -27.77 -8.88
CA SER A 12 -36.83 -27.50 -9.98
C SER A 12 -35.51 -27.08 -9.34
N ASN A 13 -34.67 -28.08 -9.07
CA ASN A 13 -33.25 -27.88 -8.84
C ASN A 13 -32.67 -27.23 -10.10
N ALA A 14 -32.64 -25.89 -10.13
CA ALA A 14 -31.63 -25.18 -10.88
C ALA A 14 -30.31 -25.49 -10.16
N THR A 15 -29.71 -26.61 -10.53
CA THR A 15 -28.31 -26.89 -10.23
C THR A 15 -27.51 -25.79 -10.91
N HIS A 16 -27.21 -24.72 -10.16
CA HIS A 16 -25.98 -24.00 -10.41
C HIS A 16 -24.89 -25.05 -10.31
N ALA A 17 -24.38 -25.47 -11.47
CA ALA A 17 -23.17 -26.23 -11.53
C ALA A 17 -22.13 -25.38 -10.77
N GLN A 18 -21.79 -25.82 -9.55
CA GLN A 18 -20.56 -25.41 -8.93
C GLN A 18 -19.48 -25.83 -9.91
N SER A 19 -19.01 -24.86 -10.69
CA SER A 19 -17.80 -25.04 -11.46
C SER A 19 -16.75 -25.49 -10.47
N ARG A 20 -16.28 -26.74 -10.62
CA ARG A 20 -15.02 -27.13 -10.00
C ARG A 20 -14.02 -26.03 -10.34
N PRO A 21 -13.24 -25.50 -9.39
CA PRO A 21 -12.18 -24.58 -9.74
C PRO A 21 -11.39 -25.25 -10.85
N ALA A 22 -11.23 -24.56 -11.98
CA ALA A 22 -10.34 -25.03 -13.02
C ALA A 22 -9.00 -25.38 -12.34
N PRO A 23 -8.36 -26.49 -12.71
CA PRO A 23 -6.99 -26.73 -12.26
C PRO A 23 -6.23 -25.43 -12.52
N ALA A 24 -5.50 -24.94 -11.50
CA ALA A 24 -4.68 -23.74 -11.65
C ALA A 24 -3.90 -23.92 -12.95
N ALA A 25 -4.18 -23.07 -13.94
CA ALA A 25 -3.42 -23.07 -15.18
C ALA A 25 -1.94 -23.09 -14.79
N ASP A 26 -1.13 -23.92 -15.46
CA ASP A 26 0.32 -23.99 -15.23
C ASP A 26 0.85 -22.55 -15.25
N ARG A 27 0.99 -21.94 -14.07
CA ARG A 27 1.54 -20.61 -13.94
C ARG A 27 3.00 -20.79 -14.38
N PRO A 28 3.48 -20.02 -15.37
CA PRO A 28 4.89 -20.04 -15.71
C PRO A 28 5.70 -19.90 -14.41
N GLN A 29 6.76 -20.70 -14.26
CA GLN A 29 7.52 -20.70 -13.02
C GLN A 29 8.19 -19.34 -12.85
N VAL A 30 7.60 -18.50 -11.99
CA VAL A 30 8.15 -17.20 -11.63
C VAL A 30 9.48 -17.40 -10.92
N LYS A 31 10.50 -16.70 -11.37
CA LYS A 31 11.86 -16.75 -10.81
C LYS A 31 11.93 -15.88 -9.56
N ASN A 32 11.47 -16.44 -8.45
CA ASN A 32 11.63 -15.83 -7.13
C ASN A 32 13.01 -16.15 -6.56
N ARG A 33 13.64 -15.14 -5.95
CA ARG A 33 14.91 -15.30 -5.26
C ARG A 33 14.74 -16.07 -3.94
N MET A 34 15.69 -16.96 -3.64
CA MET A 34 15.79 -17.57 -2.31
C MET A 34 16.38 -16.56 -1.31
N ASN A 35 15.97 -16.64 -0.03
CA ASN A 35 16.43 -15.73 1.02
C ASN A 35 16.24 -14.26 0.62
N PHE A 36 15.04 -13.92 0.16
CA PHE A 36 14.75 -12.61 -0.40
C PHE A 36 14.92 -11.49 0.65
N VAL A 37 15.76 -10.50 0.33
CA VAL A 37 15.99 -9.29 1.15
C VAL A 37 15.90 -8.07 0.25
N GLY A 38 14.72 -7.44 0.25
CA GLY A 38 14.44 -6.22 -0.49
C GLY A 38 14.77 -4.95 0.30
N ILE A 39 15.05 -3.85 -0.40
CA ILE A 39 15.08 -2.50 0.21
C ILE A 39 14.65 -1.43 -0.81
N GLN A 40 13.89 -0.43 -0.38
CA GLN A 40 13.45 0.67 -1.24
C GLN A 40 14.50 1.78 -1.28
N VAL A 41 14.78 2.33 -2.46
CA VAL A 41 15.83 3.36 -2.64
C VAL A 41 15.39 4.47 -3.58
N ARG A 42 15.30 5.69 -3.06
CA ARG A 42 14.87 6.87 -3.83
C ARG A 42 15.94 7.35 -4.82
N GLY A 43 15.47 8.03 -5.87
CA GLY A 43 16.30 8.65 -6.90
C GLY A 43 17.45 9.50 -6.35
N PHE A 44 17.19 10.33 -5.33
CA PHE A 44 18.23 11.22 -4.79
C PHE A 44 19.35 10.49 -4.05
N SER A 45 19.11 9.33 -3.43
CA SER A 45 20.18 8.58 -2.74
C SER A 45 21.29 8.20 -3.71
N TRP A 46 20.92 7.75 -4.91
CA TRP A 46 21.87 7.39 -5.97
C TRP A 46 22.72 8.58 -6.42
N VAL A 47 22.10 9.75 -6.54
CA VAL A 47 22.73 10.98 -7.04
C VAL A 47 23.59 11.64 -5.96
N ASP A 48 23.16 11.60 -4.70
CA ASP A 48 23.80 12.32 -3.61
C ASP A 48 25.02 11.60 -3.05
N GLU A 49 24.91 10.29 -2.89
CA GLU A 49 25.91 9.44 -2.25
C GLU A 49 26.76 8.69 -3.28
N GLY A 50 26.23 8.49 -4.50
CA GLY A 50 26.84 7.71 -5.57
C GLY A 50 26.40 6.26 -5.55
N VAL A 51 26.17 5.70 -6.75
CA VAL A 51 25.62 4.34 -6.92
C VAL A 51 26.42 3.27 -6.18
N ASP A 52 27.75 3.25 -6.33
CA ASP A 52 28.59 2.22 -5.70
C ASP A 52 28.56 2.29 -4.17
N GLN A 53 28.58 3.50 -3.59
CA GLN A 53 28.53 3.67 -2.14
C GLN A 53 27.19 3.19 -1.56
N VAL A 54 26.08 3.51 -2.23
CA VAL A 54 24.76 3.02 -1.82
C VAL A 54 24.73 1.50 -1.92
N LEU A 55 25.07 0.92 -3.06
CA LEU A 55 25.09 -0.55 -3.25
C LEU A 55 25.96 -1.27 -2.21
N ASP A 56 27.14 -0.72 -1.91
CA ASP A 56 28.03 -1.26 -0.90
C ASP A 56 27.41 -1.21 0.51
N ASN A 57 26.71 -0.14 0.87
CA ASN A 57 25.98 -0.06 2.13
C ASN A 57 24.84 -1.09 2.18
N LEU A 58 24.04 -1.19 1.12
CA LEU A 58 22.92 -2.14 1.04
C LEU A 58 23.40 -3.57 1.22
N GLN A 59 24.43 -3.98 0.47
CA GLN A 59 24.94 -5.35 0.52
C GLN A 59 25.68 -5.64 1.83
N LYS A 60 26.68 -4.81 2.19
CA LYS A 60 27.58 -5.12 3.31
C LYS A 60 26.92 -4.92 4.68
N LYS A 61 26.04 -3.93 4.81
CA LYS A 61 25.35 -3.64 6.09
C LYS A 61 24.02 -4.35 6.17
N GLY A 62 23.18 -4.24 5.14
CA GLY A 62 21.80 -4.74 5.18
C GLY A 62 21.60 -6.18 4.74
N ASP A 63 22.64 -6.88 4.26
CA ASP A 63 22.51 -8.20 3.61
C ASP A 63 21.50 -8.20 2.44
N VAL A 64 21.33 -7.02 1.81
CA VAL A 64 20.34 -6.81 0.75
C VAL A 64 20.78 -7.53 -0.51
N ASN A 65 19.82 -8.18 -1.16
CA ASN A 65 20.03 -8.88 -2.42
C ASN A 65 19.01 -8.54 -3.51
N THR A 66 18.02 -7.69 -3.21
CA THR A 66 17.08 -7.15 -4.20
C THR A 66 16.83 -5.67 -3.94
N ILE A 67 17.03 -4.82 -4.95
CA ILE A 67 16.85 -3.37 -4.85
C ILE A 67 15.47 -3.02 -5.39
N TRP A 68 14.67 -2.29 -4.62
CA TRP A 68 13.42 -1.68 -5.08
C TRP A 68 13.71 -0.21 -5.40
N ALA A 69 14.23 0.02 -6.60
CA ALA A 69 14.61 1.36 -7.04
C ALA A 69 13.38 2.12 -7.53
N TYR A 70 13.13 3.30 -6.96
CA TYR A 70 12.07 4.18 -7.45
C TYR A 70 12.35 4.53 -8.92
N THR A 71 11.55 4.01 -9.84
CA THR A 71 11.63 4.36 -11.28
C THR A 71 10.71 5.52 -11.61
N PHE A 72 9.82 5.90 -10.69
CA PHE A 72 8.95 7.07 -10.81
C PHE A 72 8.84 7.77 -9.45
N SER A 73 8.86 9.10 -9.48
CA SER A 73 8.70 9.95 -8.31
C SER A 73 7.36 10.69 -8.39
N TYR A 74 6.61 10.70 -7.29
CA TYR A 74 5.27 11.28 -7.18
C TYR A 74 5.25 12.64 -6.47
N GLY A 75 6.39 13.33 -6.41
CA GLY A 75 6.54 14.60 -5.70
C GLY A 75 7.27 14.47 -4.37
N GLU A 76 8.14 13.46 -4.20
CA GLU A 76 8.86 13.28 -2.95
C GLU A 76 10.02 14.26 -2.82
N ALA A 77 10.17 14.79 -1.61
CA ALA A 77 11.19 15.76 -1.26
C ALA A 77 12.42 15.07 -0.68
N ARG A 78 13.59 15.67 -0.90
CA ARG A 78 14.80 15.32 -0.15
C ARG A 78 14.61 15.57 1.35
N LEU A 79 15.29 14.77 2.17
CA LEU A 79 15.30 14.96 3.61
C LEU A 79 16.05 16.24 3.98
N ARG A 80 15.67 16.85 5.09
CA ARG A 80 16.29 18.07 5.63
C ARG A 80 16.87 17.76 7.00
N LYS A 81 18.01 18.38 7.36
CA LYS A 81 18.62 18.19 8.70
C LYS A 81 17.64 18.43 9.85
N ASN A 82 16.82 19.48 9.73
CA ASN A 82 15.80 19.86 10.71
C ASN A 82 14.38 19.67 10.14
N GLY A 83 14.21 18.70 9.24
CA GLY A 83 12.91 18.38 8.65
C GLY A 83 12.01 17.59 9.61
N PRO A 84 10.72 17.43 9.27
CA PRO A 84 9.82 16.52 9.99
C PRO A 84 10.33 15.08 10.02
N ILE A 85 11.00 14.68 8.93
CA ILE A 85 11.80 13.46 8.85
C ILE A 85 13.26 13.88 9.01
N PRO A 86 13.95 13.45 10.08
CA PRO A 86 15.37 13.77 10.29
C PRO A 86 16.24 13.11 9.21
N LEU A 87 17.29 13.81 8.80
CA LEU A 87 18.35 13.20 7.97
C LEU A 87 19.19 12.25 8.86
N PRO A 88 19.42 10.99 8.45
CA PRO A 88 20.23 10.03 9.21
C PRO A 88 21.73 10.37 9.14
N ASP A 89 22.58 9.42 9.53
CA ASP A 89 24.04 9.53 9.53
C ASP A 89 24.69 9.43 8.13
N HIS A 90 23.88 9.48 7.07
CA HIS A 90 24.31 9.50 5.68
C HIS A 90 23.36 10.35 4.81
N GLY A 91 23.66 10.46 3.51
CA GLY A 91 22.92 11.30 2.57
C GLY A 91 23.24 12.80 2.68
N LYS A 92 22.68 13.58 1.75
CA LYS A 92 22.83 15.04 1.72
C LYS A 92 21.46 15.70 1.89
N PRO A 93 21.33 16.74 2.73
CA PRO A 93 20.06 17.44 2.85
C PRO A 93 19.75 18.20 1.55
N GLY A 94 18.47 18.41 1.25
CA GLY A 94 18.05 19.26 0.15
C GLY A 94 16.57 19.64 0.20
N ASP A 95 16.17 20.50 -0.75
CA ASP A 95 14.80 21.01 -0.88
C ASP A 95 14.12 20.57 -2.17
N THR A 96 14.82 19.76 -2.95
CA THR A 96 14.41 19.35 -4.27
C THR A 96 13.22 18.40 -4.19
N ILE A 97 12.21 18.65 -5.03
CA ILE A 97 11.03 17.81 -5.19
C ILE A 97 11.11 17.18 -6.58
N ALA A 98 11.22 15.85 -6.63
CA ALA A 98 11.23 15.11 -7.89
C ALA A 98 9.80 14.68 -8.26
N GLY A 99 9.45 14.82 -9.53
CA GLY A 99 8.19 14.35 -10.09
C GLY A 99 8.43 13.78 -11.49
N GLY A 100 7.88 12.61 -11.77
CA GLY A 100 8.03 11.93 -13.05
C GLY A 100 8.97 10.71 -13.05
N ALA A 101 9.21 10.16 -14.24
CA ALA A 101 10.06 9.01 -14.48
C ALA A 101 11.54 9.35 -14.24
N LEU A 102 12.23 8.49 -13.51
CA LEU A 102 13.66 8.57 -13.20
C LEU A 102 14.52 7.75 -14.19
N TYR A 103 13.92 7.36 -15.31
CA TYR A 103 14.53 6.59 -16.39
C TYR A 103 14.05 7.15 -17.72
N ASP A 104 14.80 6.87 -18.79
CA ASP A 104 14.42 7.27 -20.14
C ASP A 104 13.41 6.28 -20.72
N TYR A 105 12.31 6.79 -21.27
CA TYR A 105 11.23 5.96 -21.79
C TYR A 105 10.99 6.24 -23.27
N ASP A 106 10.60 5.22 -24.03
CA ASP A 106 10.19 5.38 -25.42
C ASP A 106 8.74 5.88 -25.47
N PRO A 107 8.44 7.04 -26.09
CA PRO A 107 7.09 7.58 -26.18
C PRO A 107 6.07 6.63 -26.84
N LYS A 108 6.51 5.60 -27.59
CA LYS A 108 5.61 4.65 -28.25
C LYS A 108 4.71 3.88 -27.27
N TYR A 109 5.18 3.61 -26.05
CA TYR A 109 4.44 2.90 -25.01
C TYR A 109 3.33 3.77 -24.40
N PHE A 110 3.41 5.09 -24.58
CA PHE A 110 2.47 6.04 -23.99
C PHE A 110 1.52 6.64 -25.04
N ARG A 111 1.35 6.00 -26.21
CA ARG A 111 0.49 6.51 -27.30
C ARG A 111 -0.99 6.58 -26.93
N ASN A 112 -1.45 5.73 -26.02
CA ASN A 112 -2.88 5.58 -25.66
C ASN A 112 -3.31 6.38 -24.42
N THR A 113 -2.49 7.33 -23.97
CA THR A 113 -2.82 8.24 -22.85
C THR A 113 -2.54 9.69 -23.20
N ILE A 114 -3.27 10.64 -22.64
CA ILE A 114 -2.94 12.08 -22.74
C ILE A 114 -1.66 12.48 -21.97
N LEU A 115 -1.12 11.60 -21.13
CA LEU A 115 0.09 11.85 -20.34
C LEU A 115 1.35 11.44 -21.14
N LYS A 116 1.96 12.40 -21.84
CA LYS A 116 3.08 12.14 -22.77
C LYS A 116 4.45 12.56 -22.24
N ASP A 117 4.47 13.61 -21.44
CA ASP A 117 5.69 14.24 -20.95
C ASP A 117 5.71 14.19 -19.43
N PHE A 118 6.60 13.36 -18.90
CA PHE A 118 6.70 13.09 -17.47
C PHE A 118 8.12 12.63 -17.10
N ARG A 119 9.14 12.96 -17.90
CA ARG A 119 10.53 12.68 -17.51
C ARG A 119 10.92 13.60 -16.36
N CYS A 120 11.45 13.04 -15.29
CA CYS A 120 12.00 13.82 -14.18
C CYS A 120 13.36 14.41 -14.59
N ASP A 121 13.45 15.74 -14.68
CA ASP A 121 14.64 16.50 -15.09
C ASP A 121 15.49 16.99 -13.89
N VAL A 122 14.96 16.82 -12.68
CA VAL A 122 15.52 17.28 -11.42
C VAL A 122 16.94 16.77 -11.15
N TYR A 123 17.27 15.59 -11.68
CA TYR A 123 18.61 14.98 -11.58
C TYR A 123 19.35 14.99 -12.91
N GLY A 124 19.03 15.93 -13.80
CA GLY A 124 19.54 15.96 -15.17
C GLY A 124 19.15 14.71 -15.95
N ASN A 125 20.10 14.15 -16.70
CA ASN A 125 19.89 12.94 -17.51
C ASN A 125 20.11 11.64 -16.73
N PHE A 126 20.02 11.66 -15.39
CA PHE A 126 20.21 10.44 -14.61
C PHE A 126 19.13 9.42 -14.93
N ASN A 127 19.53 8.28 -15.49
CA ASN A 127 18.68 7.13 -15.75
C ASN A 127 18.97 6.06 -14.68
N VAL A 128 18.04 5.88 -13.74
CA VAL A 128 18.23 4.99 -12.59
C VAL A 128 18.43 3.53 -13.01
N ILE A 129 17.80 3.09 -14.11
CA ILE A 129 17.90 1.69 -14.55
C ILE A 129 19.30 1.44 -15.11
N GLU A 130 19.74 2.26 -16.08
CA GLU A 130 21.05 2.09 -16.72
C GLU A 130 22.21 2.36 -15.77
N ALA A 131 22.04 3.26 -14.81
CA ALA A 131 23.10 3.60 -13.86
C ALA A 131 23.26 2.57 -12.72
N VAL A 132 22.16 1.91 -12.30
CA VAL A 132 22.14 1.07 -11.09
C VAL A 132 22.07 -0.42 -11.42
N ALA A 133 21.21 -0.84 -12.35
CA ALA A 133 20.95 -2.26 -12.57
C ALA A 133 22.21 -3.06 -12.94
N PRO A 134 23.08 -2.61 -13.89
CA PRO A 134 24.31 -3.36 -14.20
C PRO A 134 25.22 -3.53 -12.99
N LYS A 135 25.37 -2.49 -12.17
CA LYS A 135 26.22 -2.52 -10.96
C LYS A 135 25.64 -3.36 -9.83
N ALA A 136 24.31 -3.48 -9.78
CA ALA A 136 23.61 -4.38 -8.88
C ALA A 136 23.82 -5.85 -9.32
N HIS A 137 23.69 -6.12 -10.62
CA HIS A 137 23.94 -7.44 -11.21
C HIS A 137 25.38 -7.91 -11.01
N ASP A 138 26.37 -7.03 -11.18
CA ASP A 138 27.79 -7.32 -10.88
C ASP A 138 28.03 -7.72 -9.42
N ARG A 139 27.14 -7.31 -8.51
CA ARG A 139 27.14 -7.66 -7.08
C ARG A 139 26.23 -8.86 -6.76
N GLY A 140 25.61 -9.49 -7.76
CA GLY A 140 24.66 -10.59 -7.59
C GLY A 140 23.32 -10.19 -6.97
N MET A 141 22.95 -8.91 -7.08
CA MET A 141 21.68 -8.35 -6.59
C MET A 141 20.69 -8.17 -7.74
N ASP A 142 19.41 -8.36 -7.46
CA ASP A 142 18.32 -8.15 -8.43
C ASP A 142 17.88 -6.67 -8.40
N PHE A 143 17.46 -6.14 -9.56
CA PHE A 143 16.90 -4.79 -9.70
C PHE A 143 15.39 -4.86 -9.98
N PHE A 144 14.59 -4.44 -9.00
CA PHE A 144 13.15 -4.29 -9.14
C PHE A 144 12.81 -2.83 -9.42
N ALA A 145 11.99 -2.61 -10.45
CA ALA A 145 11.34 -1.33 -10.65
C ALA A 145 10.27 -1.14 -9.58
N TRP A 146 10.43 -0.11 -8.74
CA TRP A 146 9.50 0.23 -7.68
C TRP A 146 8.66 1.44 -8.07
N ASP A 147 7.34 1.22 -8.12
CA ASP A 147 6.35 2.25 -8.43
C ASP A 147 5.37 2.41 -7.26
N LEU A 148 5.70 3.33 -6.34
CA LEU A 148 4.80 3.72 -5.26
C LEU A 148 3.86 4.82 -5.75
N ASN A 149 2.73 4.42 -6.34
CA ASN A 149 1.69 5.24 -6.93
C ASN A 149 0.94 6.11 -5.90
N ASN A 150 1.64 7.09 -5.33
CA ASN A 150 1.17 8.02 -4.29
C ASN A 150 1.21 9.48 -4.77
N PRO A 151 0.37 9.83 -5.77
CA PRO A 151 0.40 11.13 -6.41
C PRO A 151 0.07 12.28 -5.47
N GLY A 152 1.02 13.21 -5.37
CA GLY A 152 0.85 14.50 -4.71
C GLY A 152 0.46 15.61 -5.69
N ALA A 153 0.01 16.74 -5.13
CA ALA A 153 -0.37 17.93 -5.90
C ALA A 153 0.76 18.49 -6.79
N GLY A 154 2.02 18.12 -6.53
CA GLY A 154 3.17 18.49 -7.36
C GLY A 154 3.07 17.97 -8.79
N LEU A 155 2.45 16.80 -9.02
CA LEU A 155 2.36 16.21 -10.36
C LEU A 155 1.47 17.02 -11.31
N ASN A 156 0.49 17.74 -10.79
CA ASN A 156 -0.29 18.69 -11.59
C ASN A 156 0.56 19.81 -12.21
N ARG A 157 1.77 20.05 -11.68
CA ARG A 157 2.70 21.08 -12.16
C ARG A 157 3.79 20.51 -13.06
N THR A 158 4.15 19.24 -12.87
CA THR A 158 5.29 18.61 -13.57
C THR A 158 4.86 17.73 -14.73
N ILE A 159 3.60 17.29 -14.80
CA ILE A 159 3.08 16.44 -15.87
C ILE A 159 1.93 17.16 -16.57
N PRO A 160 2.11 17.60 -17.83
CA PRO A 160 1.03 18.18 -18.62
C PRO A 160 -0.18 17.25 -18.68
N ASN A 161 -1.39 17.83 -18.60
CA ASN A 161 -2.68 17.14 -18.59
C ASN A 161 -2.96 16.23 -17.38
N TYR A 162 -2.09 16.17 -16.36
CA TYR A 162 -2.31 15.30 -15.19
C TYR A 162 -3.62 15.62 -14.46
N VAL A 163 -3.99 16.91 -14.41
CA VAL A 163 -5.26 17.34 -13.82
C VAL A 163 -6.48 16.72 -14.50
N GLU A 164 -6.40 16.36 -15.78
CA GLU A 164 -7.51 15.76 -16.52
C GLU A 164 -7.84 14.34 -16.06
N VAL A 165 -6.85 13.62 -15.53
CA VAL A 165 -7.04 12.26 -15.02
C VAL A 165 -7.41 12.19 -13.53
N SER A 166 -7.52 13.34 -12.87
CA SER A 166 -7.84 13.42 -11.44
C SER A 166 -9.21 12.84 -11.06
N GLU A 167 -9.31 12.38 -9.83
CA GLU A 167 -10.59 12.13 -9.19
C GLU A 167 -11.40 13.42 -9.04
N ILE A 168 -12.71 13.26 -9.03
CA ILE A 168 -13.65 14.33 -8.74
C ILE A 168 -14.26 14.06 -7.36
N ASP A 169 -14.21 15.04 -6.46
CA ASP A 169 -14.78 14.89 -5.13
C ASP A 169 -16.32 15.06 -5.12
N LEU A 170 -16.91 14.87 -3.94
CA LEU A 170 -18.34 15.01 -3.66
C LEU A 170 -18.97 16.36 -4.09
N TYR A 171 -18.12 17.37 -4.27
CA TYR A 171 -18.49 18.74 -4.63
C TYR A 171 -18.17 19.09 -6.08
N GLY A 172 -17.73 18.11 -6.89
CA GLY A 172 -17.39 18.33 -8.29
C GLY A 172 -16.00 18.92 -8.51
N ARG A 173 -15.14 18.97 -7.49
CA ARG A 173 -13.80 19.55 -7.59
C ARG A 173 -12.78 18.46 -7.95
N ARG A 174 -11.82 18.81 -8.80
CA ARG A 174 -10.68 17.96 -9.12
C ARG A 174 -9.74 17.84 -7.92
N THR A 175 -9.26 16.63 -7.66
CA THR A 175 -8.30 16.37 -6.59
C THR A 175 -6.86 16.27 -7.12
N ALA A 176 -5.90 16.04 -6.22
CA ALA A 176 -4.52 15.74 -6.59
C ALA A 176 -4.31 14.25 -6.95
N SER A 177 -5.28 13.38 -6.63
CA SER A 177 -5.21 11.95 -6.91
C SER A 177 -5.87 11.63 -8.25
N PRO A 178 -5.32 10.71 -9.05
CA PRO A 178 -5.89 10.23 -10.30
C PRO A 178 -6.96 9.16 -10.05
N CYS A 179 -7.91 9.09 -10.97
CA CYS A 179 -8.98 8.10 -10.92
C CYS A 179 -8.54 6.76 -11.53
N PHE A 180 -8.68 5.67 -10.79
CA PHE A 180 -8.36 4.31 -11.28
C PHE A 180 -9.30 3.80 -12.38
N ASN A 181 -10.45 4.46 -12.58
CA ASN A 181 -11.39 4.17 -13.67
C ASN A 181 -11.18 5.07 -14.90
N ASN A 182 -10.28 6.06 -14.85
CA ASN A 182 -10.01 6.91 -16.00
C ASN A 182 -9.14 6.13 -17.03
N PRO A 183 -9.62 5.93 -18.28
CA PRO A 183 -8.91 5.13 -19.27
C PRO A 183 -7.52 5.68 -19.61
N ASP A 184 -7.33 7.00 -19.64
CA ASP A 184 -6.02 7.60 -19.89
C ASP A 184 -5.03 7.32 -18.76
N TYR A 185 -5.50 7.29 -17.51
CA TYR A 185 -4.64 6.94 -16.38
C TYR A 185 -4.28 5.46 -16.34
N ARG A 186 -5.25 4.58 -16.65
CA ARG A 186 -4.99 3.15 -16.78
C ARG A 186 -3.97 2.89 -17.90
N ALA A 187 -4.17 3.50 -19.07
CA ALA A 187 -3.22 3.40 -20.18
C ALA A 187 -1.83 3.96 -19.86
N PHE A 188 -1.74 5.00 -19.03
CA PHE A 188 -0.47 5.51 -18.54
C PHE A 188 0.26 4.48 -17.65
N LEU A 189 -0.43 3.85 -16.71
CA LEU A 189 0.17 2.83 -15.84
C LEU A 189 0.55 1.56 -16.62
N SER A 190 -0.28 1.11 -17.55
CA SER A 190 0.06 0.03 -18.49
C SER A 190 1.29 0.37 -19.32
N GLY A 191 1.37 1.59 -19.85
CA GLY A 191 2.53 2.08 -20.59
C GLY A 191 3.82 2.07 -19.75
N LYS A 192 3.74 2.31 -18.43
CA LYS A 192 4.90 2.15 -17.53
C LYS A 192 5.34 0.69 -17.44
N VAL A 193 4.41 -0.25 -17.27
CA VAL A 193 4.73 -1.69 -17.25
C VAL A 193 5.37 -2.13 -18.56
N GLU A 194 4.79 -1.77 -19.71
CA GLU A 194 5.36 -2.05 -21.03
C GLU A 194 6.76 -1.44 -21.19
N SER A 195 6.91 -0.16 -20.85
CA SER A 195 8.18 0.55 -20.98
C SER A 195 9.28 -0.05 -20.12
N LEU A 196 8.97 -0.56 -18.93
CA LEU A 196 9.95 -1.20 -18.04
C LEU A 196 10.33 -2.59 -18.57
N LEU A 197 9.35 -3.43 -18.90
CA LEU A 197 9.60 -4.82 -19.26
C LEU A 197 10.18 -4.99 -20.67
N LEU A 198 9.73 -4.16 -21.63
CA LEU A 198 10.16 -4.22 -23.03
C LEU A 198 11.29 -3.24 -23.35
N GLY A 199 11.39 -2.13 -22.64
CA GLY A 199 12.48 -1.16 -22.81
C GLY A 199 13.77 -1.60 -22.11
N TYR A 200 13.65 -2.36 -21.02
CA TYR A 200 14.78 -2.79 -20.19
C TYR A 200 14.73 -4.30 -19.86
N PRO A 201 14.58 -5.18 -20.86
CA PRO A 201 14.33 -6.61 -20.64
C PRO A 201 15.46 -7.32 -19.90
N ASP A 202 16.71 -6.90 -20.05
CA ASP A 202 17.85 -7.54 -19.39
C ASP A 202 18.26 -6.86 -18.07
N LEU A 203 17.68 -5.70 -17.75
CA LEU A 203 18.04 -4.90 -16.57
C LEU A 203 16.97 -4.91 -15.47
N ILE A 204 15.71 -5.17 -15.81
CA ILE A 204 14.61 -5.27 -14.82
C ILE A 204 14.39 -6.74 -14.47
N ASP A 205 14.59 -7.12 -13.21
CA ASP A 205 14.34 -8.49 -12.74
C ASP A 205 12.91 -8.69 -12.25
N GLY A 206 12.26 -7.63 -11.77
CA GLY A 206 10.89 -7.66 -11.29
C GLY A 206 10.27 -6.27 -11.17
N ILE A 207 8.97 -6.24 -10.88
CA ILE A 207 8.24 -5.00 -10.62
C ILE A 207 7.55 -5.13 -9.26
N ALA A 208 7.76 -4.12 -8.42
CA ALA A 208 6.94 -3.90 -7.26
C ALA A 208 6.07 -2.66 -7.51
N TRP A 209 4.78 -2.76 -7.21
CA TRP A 209 3.83 -1.68 -7.37
C TRP A 209 3.06 -1.48 -6.06
N GLY A 210 2.63 -0.26 -5.75
CA GLY A 210 1.74 -0.05 -4.62
C GLY A 210 1.06 1.30 -4.66
N SER A 211 -0.05 1.44 -3.95
CA SER A 211 -0.70 2.72 -3.69
C SER A 211 -1.16 2.77 -2.23
N GLU A 212 -0.79 3.82 -1.52
CA GLU A 212 -1.21 4.07 -0.13
C GLU A 212 -2.39 5.06 -0.13
N ARG A 213 -3.44 4.67 -0.85
CA ARG A 213 -4.71 5.38 -0.94
C ARG A 213 -5.81 4.50 -0.38
N THR A 214 -6.74 5.13 0.33
CA THR A 214 -7.93 4.47 0.90
C THR A 214 -9.18 4.96 0.19
N GLY A 215 -10.27 4.20 0.32
CA GLY A 215 -11.55 4.57 -0.27
C GLY A 215 -12.21 5.81 0.38
N PRO A 216 -13.26 6.36 -0.26
CA PRO A 216 -14.01 7.51 0.22
C PRO A 216 -14.52 7.41 1.66
N PHE A 217 -14.97 6.23 2.10
CA PHE A 217 -15.48 6.02 3.44
C PHE A 217 -14.36 6.13 4.48
N GLU A 218 -13.27 5.38 4.30
CA GLU A 218 -12.12 5.43 5.21
C GLU A 218 -11.47 6.83 5.23
N ASN A 219 -11.42 7.51 4.09
CA ASN A 219 -10.95 8.91 4.01
C ASN A 219 -11.81 9.87 4.83
N LEU A 220 -13.12 9.69 4.81
CA LEU A 220 -14.03 10.56 5.55
C LEU A 220 -13.98 10.27 7.05
N VAL A 221 -14.12 9.00 7.45
CA VAL A 221 -14.09 8.55 8.87
C VAL A 221 -12.73 8.84 9.51
N GLY A 222 -11.66 8.52 8.79
CA GLY A 222 -10.31 8.56 9.31
C GLY A 222 -9.61 9.90 9.12
N ARG A 223 -10.01 10.76 8.17
CA ARG A 223 -9.27 11.99 7.82
C ARG A 223 -10.12 13.22 7.55
N MET A 224 -11.46 13.12 7.57
CA MET A 224 -12.38 14.17 7.16
C MET A 224 -12.10 14.74 5.76
N VAL A 225 -11.61 13.87 4.85
CA VAL A 225 -11.41 14.23 3.44
C VAL A 225 -12.71 13.95 2.68
N PRO A 226 -13.19 14.88 1.83
CA PRO A 226 -14.40 14.67 1.04
C PRO A 226 -14.33 13.41 0.18
N ALA A 227 -15.43 12.67 0.11
CA ALA A 227 -15.53 11.43 -0.64
C ALA A 227 -15.21 11.62 -2.14
N THR A 228 -14.46 10.68 -2.70
CA THR A 228 -14.12 10.55 -4.13
C THR A 228 -14.41 9.10 -4.59
N CYS A 229 -14.46 8.78 -5.87
CA CYS A 229 -14.39 9.64 -7.03
C CYS A 229 -15.77 9.68 -7.71
N PHE A 230 -16.33 10.86 -7.93
CA PHE A 230 -17.61 11.08 -8.62
C PHE A 230 -17.41 11.56 -10.08
N CYS A 231 -16.32 11.17 -10.74
CA CYS A 231 -16.11 11.47 -12.16
C CYS A 231 -17.03 10.63 -13.04
N GLN A 232 -17.16 10.99 -14.32
CA GLN A 232 -18.02 10.29 -15.29
C GLN A 232 -17.77 8.78 -15.37
N PHE A 233 -16.52 8.34 -15.25
CA PHE A 233 -16.16 6.91 -15.32
C PHE A 233 -16.63 6.13 -14.08
N CYS A 234 -16.51 6.72 -12.89
CA CYS A 234 -17.00 6.08 -11.66
C CYS A 234 -18.53 6.08 -11.60
N ARG A 235 -19.18 7.12 -12.14
CA ARG A 235 -20.65 7.17 -12.26
C ARG A 235 -21.18 6.09 -13.21
N ALA A 236 -20.57 5.95 -14.39
CA ALA A 236 -20.93 4.89 -15.32
C ALA A 236 -20.76 3.49 -14.68
N LYS A 237 -19.63 3.25 -14.02
CA LYS A 237 -19.40 1.99 -13.30
C LYS A 237 -20.38 1.75 -12.15
N ALA A 238 -20.84 2.80 -11.49
CA ALA A 238 -21.87 2.71 -10.45
C ALA A 238 -23.24 2.35 -11.05
N GLU A 239 -23.60 2.95 -12.18
CA GLU A 239 -24.82 2.63 -12.92
C GLU A 239 -24.84 1.15 -13.35
N ASP A 240 -23.73 0.64 -13.89
CA ASP A 240 -23.57 -0.77 -14.27
C ASP A 240 -23.75 -1.74 -13.08
N ARG A 241 -23.41 -1.29 -11.86
CA ARG A 241 -23.55 -2.07 -10.61
C ARG A 241 -24.89 -1.82 -9.90
N GLY A 242 -25.79 -1.01 -10.48
CA GLY A 242 -27.05 -0.64 -9.85
C GLY A 242 -26.89 0.22 -8.59
N VAL A 243 -25.76 0.92 -8.43
CA VAL A 243 -25.48 1.80 -7.30
C VAL A 243 -25.96 3.22 -7.62
N SER A 244 -26.89 3.74 -6.82
CA SER A 244 -27.42 5.09 -7.03
C SER A 244 -26.39 6.17 -6.68
N VAL A 245 -25.85 6.84 -7.71
CA VAL A 245 -24.88 7.94 -7.57
C VAL A 245 -25.45 9.06 -6.68
N SER A 246 -26.70 9.47 -6.91
CA SER A 246 -27.33 10.58 -6.17
C SER A 246 -27.51 10.24 -4.69
N ARG A 247 -27.85 8.99 -4.37
CA ARG A 247 -27.98 8.52 -2.98
C ARG A 247 -26.63 8.33 -2.31
N ALA A 248 -25.61 7.86 -3.03
CA ALA A 248 -24.24 7.86 -2.51
C ALA A 248 -23.79 9.27 -2.12
N GLN A 249 -23.97 10.26 -3.01
CA GLN A 249 -23.66 11.65 -2.72
C GLN A 249 -24.44 12.22 -1.53
N ALA A 250 -25.74 11.94 -1.44
CA ALA A 250 -26.55 12.37 -0.31
C ALA A 250 -26.05 11.76 1.01
N GLY A 251 -25.79 10.45 1.03
CA GLY A 251 -25.26 9.74 2.20
C GLY A 251 -23.92 10.29 2.66
N TYR A 252 -22.96 10.52 1.75
CA TYR A 252 -21.67 11.10 2.11
C TYR A 252 -21.77 12.54 2.63
N ARG A 253 -22.73 13.35 2.14
CA ARG A 253 -22.98 14.70 2.68
C ARG A 253 -23.56 14.63 4.09
N GLU A 254 -24.51 13.73 4.36
CA GLU A 254 -25.04 13.53 5.72
C GLU A 254 -23.95 13.03 6.67
N LEU A 255 -23.08 12.12 6.20
CA LEU A 255 -21.97 11.60 7.00
C LEU A 255 -20.92 12.70 7.30
N GLU A 256 -20.59 13.55 6.32
CA GLU A 256 -19.72 14.69 6.54
C GLU A 256 -20.32 15.70 7.52
N GLN A 257 -21.63 15.96 7.44
CA GLN A 257 -22.32 16.82 8.40
C GLN A 257 -22.26 16.27 9.82
N LEU A 258 -22.49 14.96 10.00
CA LEU A 258 -22.36 14.30 11.30
C LEU A 258 -20.95 14.49 11.88
N PHE A 259 -19.90 14.29 11.08
CA PHE A 259 -18.53 14.44 11.57
C PHE A 259 -18.12 15.90 11.80
N ARG A 260 -18.73 16.86 11.08
CA ARG A 260 -18.57 18.29 11.38
C ARG A 260 -19.22 18.67 12.71
N ALA A 261 -20.40 18.13 13.01
CA ALA A 261 -21.04 18.30 14.31
C ALA A 261 -20.17 17.71 15.44
N ALA A 262 -19.57 16.53 15.22
CA ALA A 262 -18.63 15.92 16.15
C ALA A 262 -17.42 16.83 16.41
N ALA A 263 -16.84 17.38 15.34
CA ALA A 263 -15.70 18.29 15.45
C ALA A 263 -16.05 19.63 16.14
N ALA A 264 -17.34 19.98 16.23
CA ALA A 264 -17.86 21.16 16.91
C ALA A 264 -18.40 20.86 18.32
N ASP A 265 -18.22 19.63 18.83
CA ASP A 265 -18.74 19.15 20.11
C ASP A 265 -20.26 19.36 20.26
N GLU A 266 -21.01 19.26 19.15
CA GLU A 266 -22.46 19.43 19.18
C GLU A 266 -23.14 18.22 19.84
N PRO A 267 -24.13 18.42 20.73
CA PRO A 267 -24.88 17.33 21.34
C PRO A 267 -25.62 16.47 20.30
N ASN A 268 -25.47 15.15 20.39
CA ASN A 268 -26.24 14.19 19.60
C ASN A 268 -27.13 13.34 20.51
N ALA A 269 -28.45 13.51 20.44
CA ALA A 269 -29.39 12.89 21.37
C ALA A 269 -29.34 11.35 21.39
N ASP A 270 -28.97 10.72 20.26
CA ASP A 270 -28.86 9.26 20.15
C ASP A 270 -27.42 8.75 20.31
N GLY A 271 -26.44 9.66 20.35
CA GLY A 271 -25.02 9.35 20.20
C GLY A 271 -24.56 9.28 18.73
N TYR A 272 -23.27 9.53 18.53
CA TYR A 272 -22.62 9.60 17.23
C TYR A 272 -22.56 8.26 16.52
N PHE A 273 -22.26 7.16 17.24
CA PHE A 273 -22.22 5.84 16.63
C PHE A 273 -23.60 5.39 16.12
N VAL A 274 -24.66 5.65 16.90
CA VAL A 274 -26.04 5.31 16.52
C VAL A 274 -26.49 6.15 15.32
N SER A 275 -26.18 7.45 15.33
CA SER A 275 -26.47 8.34 14.21
C SER A 275 -25.73 7.93 12.94
N PHE A 276 -24.45 7.57 13.06
CA PHE A 276 -23.66 7.01 11.97
C PHE A 276 -24.31 5.75 11.38
N TRP A 277 -24.68 4.79 12.24
CA TRP A 277 -25.31 3.55 11.80
C TRP A 277 -26.65 3.80 11.09
N ARG A 278 -27.44 4.76 11.58
CA ARG A 278 -28.69 5.18 10.95
C ARG A 278 -28.48 5.75 9.54
N ILE A 279 -27.42 6.53 9.33
CA ILE A 279 -27.06 7.05 8.01
C ILE A 279 -26.74 5.88 7.08
N LEU A 280 -25.97 4.88 7.52
CA LEU A 280 -25.67 3.69 6.70
C LEU A 280 -26.93 2.89 6.33
N LEU A 281 -27.86 2.71 7.26
CA LEU A 281 -29.14 2.03 6.98
C LEU A 281 -29.99 2.82 5.96
N ARG A 282 -29.94 4.15 6.03
CA ARG A 282 -30.66 5.03 5.10
C ARG A 282 -29.98 5.10 3.73
N TYR A 283 -28.65 5.07 3.68
CA TYR A 283 -27.81 5.20 2.49
C TYR A 283 -26.78 4.07 2.42
N PRO A 284 -27.21 2.82 2.16
CA PRO A 284 -26.29 1.72 1.94
C PRO A 284 -25.32 1.98 0.78
N GLU A 285 -25.67 2.91 -0.12
CA GLU A 285 -24.81 3.37 -1.20
C GLU A 285 -23.47 3.93 -0.73
N ILE A 286 -23.32 4.35 0.53
CA ILE A 286 -22.00 4.72 1.10
C ILE A 286 -21.04 3.53 1.00
N LEU A 287 -21.48 2.35 1.47
CA LEU A 287 -20.68 1.11 1.48
C LEU A 287 -20.53 0.53 0.08
N SER A 288 -21.58 0.60 -0.75
CA SER A 288 -21.49 0.17 -2.15
C SER A 288 -20.50 1.03 -2.95
N TRP A 289 -20.41 2.32 -2.64
CA TRP A 289 -19.48 3.23 -3.28
C TRP A 289 -18.03 3.03 -2.79
N GLU A 290 -17.83 2.73 -1.50
CA GLU A 290 -16.53 2.29 -0.98
C GLU A 290 -16.05 1.04 -1.71
N THR A 291 -16.90 0.01 -1.76
CA THR A 291 -16.62 -1.24 -2.48
C THR A 291 -16.31 -0.98 -3.96
N LEU A 292 -17.03 -0.08 -4.62
CA LEU A 292 -16.76 0.28 -6.00
C LEU A 292 -15.35 0.86 -6.18
N TRP A 293 -14.95 1.77 -5.29
CA TRP A 293 -13.63 2.38 -5.35
C TRP A 293 -12.52 1.34 -5.12
N THR A 294 -12.67 0.50 -4.09
CA THR A 294 -11.69 -0.54 -3.74
C THR A 294 -11.59 -1.62 -4.82
N ASP A 295 -12.71 -2.07 -5.38
CA ASP A 295 -12.70 -3.01 -6.51
C ASP A 295 -12.02 -2.38 -7.74
N SER A 296 -12.26 -1.10 -8.02
CA SER A 296 -11.57 -0.39 -9.12
C SER A 296 -10.06 -0.32 -8.95
N TYR A 297 -9.58 -0.17 -7.71
CA TYR A 297 -8.17 -0.23 -7.37
C TYR A 297 -7.60 -1.63 -7.60
N GLN A 298 -8.26 -2.68 -7.10
CA GLN A 298 -7.79 -4.06 -7.26
C GLN A 298 -7.93 -4.59 -8.71
N GLU A 299 -8.93 -4.14 -9.46
CA GLU A 299 -9.05 -4.42 -10.90
C GLU A 299 -7.91 -3.80 -11.71
N LEU A 300 -7.42 -2.62 -11.30
CA LEU A 300 -6.23 -2.03 -11.91
C LEU A 300 -4.98 -2.87 -11.58
N GLU A 301 -4.79 -3.25 -10.31
CA GLU A 301 -3.69 -4.15 -9.92
C GLU A 301 -3.71 -5.45 -10.73
N ALA A 302 -4.88 -6.08 -10.87
CA ALA A 302 -5.04 -7.28 -11.66
C ALA A 302 -4.74 -7.07 -13.15
N GLN A 303 -5.12 -5.92 -13.72
CA GLN A 303 -4.75 -5.55 -15.09
C GLN A 303 -3.23 -5.45 -15.24
N LEU A 304 -2.56 -4.68 -14.38
CA LEU A 304 -1.11 -4.45 -14.45
C LEU A 304 -0.33 -5.76 -14.29
N TYR A 305 -0.75 -6.63 -13.36
CA TYR A 305 -0.19 -7.96 -13.22
C TYR A 305 -0.39 -8.81 -14.47
N GLY A 306 -1.61 -8.87 -15.01
CA GLY A 306 -1.92 -9.65 -16.21
C GLY A 306 -1.09 -9.20 -17.42
N GLU A 307 -0.93 -7.90 -17.61
CA GLU A 307 -0.05 -7.32 -18.64
C GLU A 307 1.41 -7.71 -18.39
N ALA A 308 1.92 -7.56 -17.16
CA ALA A 308 3.29 -7.94 -16.84
C ALA A 308 3.55 -9.43 -17.10
N LYS A 309 2.61 -10.32 -16.74
CA LYS A 309 2.71 -11.76 -17.00
C LYS A 309 2.63 -12.10 -18.49
N ALA A 310 1.89 -11.35 -19.29
CA ALA A 310 1.84 -11.54 -20.73
C ALA A 310 3.17 -11.14 -21.41
N LEU A 311 3.85 -10.10 -20.89
CA LEU A 311 5.09 -9.58 -21.45
C LEU A 311 6.34 -10.32 -20.97
N ALA A 312 6.40 -10.65 -19.68
CA ALA A 312 7.54 -11.27 -19.03
C ALA A 312 7.07 -12.26 -17.94
N PRO A 313 6.57 -13.44 -18.31
CA PRO A 313 5.89 -14.36 -17.40
C PRO A 313 6.75 -14.79 -16.20
N GLU A 314 8.07 -14.94 -16.40
CA GLU A 314 9.00 -15.40 -15.37
C GLU A 314 9.42 -14.31 -14.36
N LYS A 315 9.24 -13.02 -14.67
CA LYS A 315 9.72 -11.92 -13.81
C LYS A 315 8.73 -11.60 -12.69
N PRO A 316 9.11 -11.60 -11.41
CA PRO A 316 8.17 -11.34 -10.33
C PRO A 316 7.46 -9.99 -10.45
N PHE A 317 6.14 -9.99 -10.25
CA PHE A 317 5.31 -8.79 -10.14
C PHE A 317 4.48 -8.87 -8.85
N GLY A 318 4.56 -7.86 -7.99
CA GLY A 318 3.86 -7.92 -6.71
C GLY A 318 3.54 -6.56 -6.09
N PHE A 319 2.81 -6.61 -4.98
CA PHE A 319 2.19 -5.43 -4.40
C PHE A 319 2.67 -5.09 -2.99
N HIS A 320 2.87 -3.81 -2.73
CA HIS A 320 2.94 -3.27 -1.37
C HIS A 320 1.54 -3.00 -0.85
N ILE A 321 1.26 -3.48 0.36
CA ILE A 321 -0.01 -3.27 1.05
C ILE A 321 0.21 -2.23 2.14
N MET A 322 -0.53 -1.12 2.06
CA MET A 322 -0.45 0.02 2.98
C MET A 322 -0.73 -0.42 4.41
N GLN A 323 0.06 0.04 5.39
CA GLN A 323 -0.02 -0.38 6.79
C GLN A 323 -1.40 -0.21 7.43
N SER A 324 -2.25 0.71 6.97
CA SER A 324 -3.59 0.93 7.56
C SER A 324 -4.38 -0.36 7.76
N PHE A 325 -4.16 -1.39 6.94
CA PHE A 325 -4.87 -2.68 7.04
C PHE A 325 -4.55 -3.44 8.34
N THR A 326 -3.48 -3.05 9.04
CA THR A 326 -3.06 -3.66 10.31
C THR A 326 -3.80 -3.08 11.51
N PHE A 327 -4.39 -1.89 11.40
CA PHE A 327 -5.06 -1.23 12.52
C PHE A 327 -6.40 -0.57 12.17
N SER A 328 -6.86 -0.59 10.91
CA SER A 328 -8.21 -0.18 10.50
C SER A 328 -9.03 -1.41 10.11
N PRO A 329 -10.13 -1.74 10.81
CA PRO A 329 -10.97 -2.88 10.46
C PRO A 329 -11.67 -2.66 9.13
N PHE A 330 -11.95 -1.41 8.76
CA PHE A 330 -12.60 -1.06 7.50
C PHE A 330 -11.67 -1.36 6.32
N TYR A 331 -10.45 -0.82 6.36
CA TYR A 331 -9.47 -1.08 5.30
C TYR A 331 -8.96 -2.53 5.32
N ARG A 332 -8.87 -3.18 6.50
CA ARG A 332 -8.55 -4.61 6.57
C ARG A 332 -9.59 -5.48 5.86
N ALA A 333 -10.87 -5.15 5.96
CA ALA A 333 -11.95 -5.91 5.31
C ALA A 333 -11.88 -5.82 3.77
N GLU A 334 -11.24 -4.78 3.24
CA GLU A 334 -11.02 -4.55 1.81
C GLU A 334 -9.77 -5.26 1.28
N GLU A 335 -8.75 -5.38 2.12
CA GLU A 335 -7.43 -5.97 1.81
C GLU A 335 -7.41 -7.51 1.97
N ASP A 336 -8.25 -8.19 1.19
CA ASP A 336 -8.42 -9.65 1.20
C ASP A 336 -7.29 -10.38 0.42
N TYR A 337 -6.42 -11.08 1.15
CA TYR A 337 -5.31 -11.83 0.55
C TYR A 337 -5.78 -12.99 -0.34
N THR A 338 -6.94 -13.58 -0.06
CA THR A 338 -7.47 -14.71 -0.82
C THR A 338 -7.87 -14.31 -2.25
N LYS A 339 -8.19 -13.03 -2.46
CA LYS A 339 -8.39 -12.43 -3.77
C LYS A 339 -7.06 -12.04 -4.42
N ARG A 340 -6.23 -11.28 -3.70
CA ARG A 340 -4.96 -10.73 -4.23
C ARG A 340 -3.97 -11.79 -4.70
N ARG A 341 -3.93 -12.96 -4.06
CA ARG A 341 -3.08 -14.10 -4.48
C ARG A 341 -3.35 -14.60 -5.91
N ASN A 342 -4.47 -14.21 -6.51
CA ASN A 342 -4.82 -14.58 -7.89
C ASN A 342 -4.11 -13.72 -8.94
N PHE A 343 -3.61 -12.54 -8.55
CA PHE A 343 -3.01 -11.57 -9.46
C PHE A 343 -1.73 -10.93 -8.90
N ALA A 344 -0.95 -11.70 -8.14
CA ALA A 344 0.35 -11.29 -7.64
C ALA A 344 1.31 -12.49 -7.64
N ASP A 345 2.61 -12.24 -7.71
CA ASP A 345 3.66 -13.23 -7.43
C ASP A 345 4.16 -13.11 -5.98
N PHE A 346 4.11 -11.89 -5.44
CA PHE A 346 4.43 -11.60 -4.05
C PHE A 346 3.59 -10.46 -3.49
N LEU A 347 3.47 -10.43 -2.16
CA LEU A 347 2.84 -9.34 -1.40
C LEU A 347 3.79 -8.86 -0.31
N LYS A 348 3.91 -7.55 -0.17
CA LYS A 348 4.66 -6.87 0.88
C LYS A 348 3.68 -6.17 1.84
N PRO A 349 3.19 -6.86 2.89
CA PRO A 349 2.45 -6.20 3.96
C PRO A 349 3.35 -5.25 4.75
N ALA A 350 2.95 -4.00 4.90
CA ALA A 350 3.67 -3.03 5.73
C ALA A 350 3.43 -3.30 7.23
N THR A 351 4.31 -4.09 7.85
CA THR A 351 4.22 -4.50 9.26
C THR A 351 5.10 -3.62 10.15
N TYR A 352 4.99 -2.30 9.97
CA TYR A 352 5.91 -1.36 10.62
C TYR A 352 5.62 -1.18 12.12
N ASN A 353 6.31 -1.90 12.98
CA ASN A 353 5.94 -1.98 14.39
C ASN A 353 6.30 -0.70 15.18
N ASN A 354 7.44 -0.07 14.93
CA ASN A 354 7.83 1.16 15.65
C ASN A 354 6.93 2.33 15.28
N ALA A 355 6.78 2.63 13.99
CA ALA A 355 5.90 3.67 13.48
C ALA A 355 4.42 3.32 13.66
N GLY A 356 4.09 2.03 13.77
CA GLY A 356 2.74 1.53 13.94
C GLY A 356 2.07 2.00 15.23
N GLY A 357 2.81 2.16 16.33
CA GLY A 357 2.25 2.63 17.59
C GLY A 357 1.68 4.05 17.47
N PRO A 358 2.51 5.06 17.14
CA PRO A 358 2.04 6.42 16.87
C PRO A 358 0.93 6.50 15.81
N ARG A 359 1.02 5.70 14.73
CA ARG A 359 0.01 5.69 13.66
C ARG A 359 -1.33 5.12 14.14
N MET A 360 -1.33 4.05 14.93
CA MET A 360 -2.52 3.46 15.51
C MET A 360 -3.12 4.38 16.59
N ALA A 361 -2.31 4.96 17.47
CA ALA A 361 -2.78 5.95 18.44
C ALA A 361 -3.48 7.13 17.72
N ALA A 362 -2.85 7.66 16.67
CA ALA A 362 -3.45 8.71 15.86
C ALA A 362 -4.73 8.26 15.15
N TYR A 363 -4.85 6.99 14.76
CA TYR A 363 -6.07 6.43 14.17
C TYR A 363 -7.20 6.34 15.18
N LEU A 364 -6.96 5.78 16.37
CA LEU A 364 -7.95 5.69 17.45
C LEU A 364 -8.45 7.09 17.85
N ASN A 365 -7.54 8.07 17.96
CA ASN A 365 -7.90 9.46 18.22
C ASN A 365 -8.72 10.11 17.08
N ARG A 366 -8.62 9.61 15.84
CA ARG A 366 -9.47 10.08 14.74
C ARG A 366 -10.86 9.46 14.82
N LEU A 367 -10.98 8.20 15.23
CA LEU A 367 -12.27 7.58 15.50
C LEU A 367 -13.04 8.26 16.64
N SER A 368 -12.34 8.66 17.72
CA SER A 368 -12.93 9.44 18.82
C SER A 368 -13.30 10.88 18.42
N ARG A 369 -13.02 11.28 17.18
CA ARG A 369 -13.45 12.57 16.61
C ARG A 369 -14.54 12.41 15.55
N THR A 370 -14.94 11.17 15.26
CA THR A 370 -15.94 10.84 14.25
C THR A 370 -16.96 9.84 14.80
N ILE A 371 -16.84 8.55 14.47
CA ILE A 371 -17.85 7.53 14.76
C ILE A 371 -17.94 7.15 16.25
N PHE A 372 -16.88 7.39 17.02
CA PHE A 372 -16.81 7.12 18.46
C PHE A 372 -16.67 8.41 19.28
N HIS A 373 -17.20 9.53 18.79
CA HIS A 373 -17.06 10.83 19.46
C HIS A 373 -17.52 10.85 20.92
N ASP A 374 -18.52 10.04 21.29
CA ASP A 374 -19.01 9.94 22.66
C ASP A 374 -18.05 9.20 23.63
N ALA A 375 -16.91 8.71 23.13
CA ALA A 375 -15.92 7.96 23.90
C ALA A 375 -14.51 8.48 23.61
N LYS A 376 -13.63 8.40 24.61
CA LYS A 376 -12.19 8.64 24.42
C LYS A 376 -11.50 7.37 23.97
N PRO A 377 -10.33 7.44 23.31
CA PRO A 377 -9.58 6.25 22.92
C PRO A 377 -9.35 5.26 24.07
N GLU A 378 -9.11 5.74 25.29
CA GLU A 378 -8.94 4.92 26.49
C GLU A 378 -10.18 4.09 26.84
N ASP A 379 -11.38 4.58 26.51
CA ASP A 379 -12.64 3.90 26.81
C ASP A 379 -12.91 2.71 25.88
N PHE A 380 -12.33 2.69 24.67
CA PHE A 380 -12.60 1.66 23.67
C PHE A 380 -11.36 0.89 23.17
N ASN A 381 -10.14 1.25 23.59
CA ASN A 381 -8.90 0.63 23.12
C ASN A 381 -8.88 -0.90 23.25
N ASP A 382 -9.23 -1.43 24.42
CA ASP A 382 -9.19 -2.87 24.67
C ASP A 382 -10.23 -3.63 23.85
N PHE A 383 -11.41 -3.04 23.66
CA PHE A 383 -12.43 -3.60 22.77
C PHE A 383 -11.95 -3.56 21.31
N TYR A 384 -11.30 -2.47 20.91
CA TYR A 384 -10.72 -2.31 19.59
C TYR A 384 -9.65 -3.37 19.27
N TYR A 385 -8.75 -3.65 20.21
CA TYR A 385 -7.77 -4.73 20.07
C TYR A 385 -8.41 -6.10 19.92
N ARG A 386 -9.55 -6.35 20.57
CA ARG A 386 -10.30 -7.61 20.39
C ARG A 386 -10.94 -7.72 19.01
N ILE A 387 -11.39 -6.60 18.41
CA ILE A 387 -11.87 -6.57 17.02
C ILE A 387 -10.72 -6.93 16.08
N MET A 388 -9.55 -6.31 16.28
CA MET A 388 -8.39 -6.51 15.40
C MET A 388 -7.63 -7.82 15.67
N GLY A 389 -7.86 -8.46 16.82
CA GLY A 389 -7.15 -9.67 17.23
C GLY A 389 -5.69 -9.42 17.65
N ASP A 390 -5.35 -8.19 18.03
CA ASP A 390 -3.98 -7.77 18.29
C ASP A 390 -3.87 -6.92 19.58
N PRO A 391 -3.60 -7.55 20.74
CA PRO A 391 -3.43 -6.83 22.00
C PRO A 391 -2.08 -6.10 22.05
N GLN A 392 -2.11 -4.78 22.24
CA GLN A 392 -0.92 -3.94 22.33
C GLN A 392 -0.91 -3.13 23.64
N ALA A 393 0.05 -2.22 23.79
CA ALA A 393 0.13 -1.34 24.95
C ALA A 393 -1.15 -0.50 25.13
N PRO A 394 -1.44 -0.03 26.36
CA PRO A 394 -2.49 0.96 26.60
C PRO A 394 -2.32 2.20 25.73
N TYR A 395 -3.44 2.86 25.39
CA TYR A 395 -3.46 3.98 24.45
C TYR A 395 -2.47 5.11 24.78
N ASP A 396 -2.33 5.46 26.07
CA ASP A 396 -1.44 6.53 26.55
C ASP A 396 0.05 6.20 26.41
N GLN A 397 0.40 4.92 26.26
CA GLN A 397 1.78 4.43 26.08
C GLN A 397 2.09 4.08 24.62
N LEU A 398 1.06 3.79 23.83
CA LEU A 398 1.18 3.22 22.48
C LEU A 398 2.12 3.99 21.55
N ALA A 399 2.05 5.32 21.57
CA ALA A 399 2.94 6.16 20.74
C ALA A 399 4.42 6.05 21.16
N THR A 400 4.69 5.91 22.45
CA THR A 400 6.06 5.83 22.99
C THR A 400 6.66 4.44 22.89
N THR A 401 5.84 3.39 22.98
CA THR A 401 6.31 2.00 22.97
C THR A 401 6.44 1.44 21.55
N GLY A 402 5.64 1.92 20.60
CA GLY A 402 5.43 1.23 19.33
C GLY A 402 4.55 -0.02 19.52
N LEU A 403 4.37 -0.76 18.44
CA LEU A 403 3.80 -2.11 18.43
C LEU A 403 4.91 -3.14 18.68
N THR A 404 4.52 -4.28 19.21
CA THR A 404 5.45 -5.36 19.56
C THR A 404 5.99 -6.11 18.33
N ALA A 405 7.07 -6.88 18.51
CA ALA A 405 7.52 -7.83 17.48
C ALA A 405 6.50 -8.97 17.26
N ASP A 406 5.70 -9.31 18.27
CA ASP A 406 4.61 -10.29 18.14
C ASP A 406 3.55 -9.82 17.13
N TYR A 407 3.29 -8.51 17.04
CA TYR A 407 2.45 -7.93 15.98
C TYR A 407 3.01 -8.24 14.58
N VAL A 408 4.33 -8.13 14.38
CA VAL A 408 4.98 -8.48 13.11
C VAL A 408 4.75 -9.97 12.80
N ALA A 409 4.92 -10.85 13.79
CA ALA A 409 4.67 -12.27 13.64
C ALA A 409 3.20 -12.57 13.29
N ARG A 410 2.23 -11.96 13.98
CA ARG A 410 0.79 -12.18 13.76
C ARG A 410 0.35 -11.76 12.36
N GLU A 411 0.70 -10.55 11.95
CA GLU A 411 0.32 -10.05 10.61
C GLU A 411 1.02 -10.82 9.49
N THR A 412 2.28 -11.22 9.70
CA THR A 412 3.01 -12.09 8.77
C THR A 412 2.32 -13.45 8.65
N LYS A 413 2.03 -14.11 9.77
CA LYS A 413 1.39 -15.42 9.81
C LYS A 413 0.04 -15.40 9.11
N ARG A 414 -0.78 -14.36 9.39
CA ARG A 414 -2.09 -14.17 8.74
C ARG A 414 -1.94 -14.10 7.22
N ALA A 415 -1.01 -13.28 6.72
CA ALA A 415 -0.75 -13.18 5.29
C ALA A 415 -0.32 -14.52 4.68
N VAL A 416 0.62 -15.23 5.32
CA VAL A 416 1.12 -16.54 4.88
C VAL A 416 0.00 -17.59 4.81
N GLU A 417 -0.86 -17.64 5.83
CA GLU A 417 -1.98 -18.59 5.89
C GLU A 417 -3.03 -18.30 4.81
N GLU A 418 -3.44 -17.03 4.64
CA GLU A 418 -4.48 -16.65 3.68
C GLU A 418 -4.04 -16.82 2.22
N VAL A 419 -2.76 -16.61 1.91
CA VAL A 419 -2.24 -16.87 0.55
C VAL A 419 -2.05 -18.35 0.24
N ALA A 420 -2.08 -19.22 1.25
CA ALA A 420 -2.00 -20.67 1.11
C ALA A 420 -0.86 -21.16 0.20
N GLY A 421 0.32 -20.52 0.31
CA GLY A 421 1.52 -20.83 -0.47
C GLY A 421 1.46 -20.47 -1.96
N MET A 422 0.41 -19.79 -2.43
CA MET A 422 0.25 -19.43 -3.85
C MET A 422 1.11 -18.24 -4.29
N VAL A 423 1.47 -17.36 -3.34
CA VAL A 423 2.30 -16.17 -3.57
C VAL A 423 3.28 -16.01 -2.42
N LYS A 424 4.37 -15.28 -2.68
CA LYS A 424 5.40 -15.02 -1.67
C LYS A 424 5.00 -13.88 -0.73
N ILE A 425 5.30 -14.01 0.55
CA ILE A 425 5.06 -12.96 1.55
C ILE A 425 6.38 -12.35 2.01
N TYR A 426 6.54 -11.05 1.77
CA TYR A 426 7.72 -10.26 2.16
C TYR A 426 7.31 -9.14 3.12
N PRO A 427 7.16 -9.40 4.44
CA PRO A 427 6.77 -8.35 5.38
C PRO A 427 7.75 -7.19 5.36
N GLY A 428 7.22 -5.98 5.36
CA GLY A 428 7.99 -4.75 5.45
C GLY A 428 8.47 -4.52 6.88
N ILE A 429 9.78 -4.63 7.11
CA ILE A 429 10.40 -4.47 8.43
C ILE A 429 10.65 -2.99 8.71
N ASP A 430 10.18 -2.51 9.86
CA ASP A 430 10.38 -1.12 10.30
C ASP A 430 11.86 -0.84 10.64
N ILE A 431 12.50 -0.03 9.81
CA ILE A 431 13.80 0.56 10.06
C ILE A 431 13.65 2.06 9.88
N ASP A 432 13.59 2.76 11.01
CA ASP A 432 13.49 4.22 11.08
C ASP A 432 12.30 4.82 10.30
N VAL A 433 11.21 4.05 10.15
CA VAL A 433 10.03 4.51 9.39
C VAL A 433 9.47 5.79 10.05
N PRO A 434 9.29 6.89 9.31
CA PRO A 434 8.75 8.10 9.90
C PRO A 434 7.28 7.95 10.25
N THR A 435 6.93 8.44 11.42
CA THR A 435 5.56 8.47 11.95
C THR A 435 4.71 9.59 11.34
N LEU A 436 5.35 10.72 10.99
CA LEU A 436 4.73 11.95 10.46
C LEU A 436 3.57 12.47 11.34
N THR A 437 3.57 12.12 12.62
CA THR A 437 2.58 12.52 13.62
C THR A 437 3.06 13.78 14.39
N ASN A 438 2.17 14.34 15.21
CA ASN A 438 2.36 15.64 15.85
C ASN A 438 3.57 15.62 16.81
N ALA A 439 4.58 16.44 16.53
CA ALA A 439 5.89 16.52 17.23
C ALA A 439 5.85 16.88 18.73
N LYS A 440 4.68 16.93 19.37
CA LYS A 440 4.50 17.30 20.77
C LYS A 440 4.59 16.11 21.74
N ILE A 441 4.46 14.89 21.26
CA ILE A 441 4.53 13.67 22.09
C ILE A 441 5.81 12.92 21.72
N PRO A 442 6.62 12.45 22.70
CA PRO A 442 7.73 11.54 22.42
C PRO A 442 7.21 10.28 21.71
N GLU A 443 7.88 9.88 20.63
CA GLU A 443 7.48 8.72 19.84
C GLU A 443 8.57 7.65 19.88
N LYS A 444 8.17 6.39 19.72
CA LYS A 444 9.09 5.26 19.60
C LYS A 444 10.10 5.53 18.48
N ARG A 445 11.39 5.45 18.82
CA ARG A 445 12.50 5.44 17.88
C ARG A 445 13.01 4.02 17.71
N THR A 446 13.40 3.68 16.49
CA THR A 446 13.97 2.38 16.15
C THR A 446 15.36 2.26 16.77
N ALA A 447 15.58 1.16 17.48
CA ALA A 447 16.88 0.71 17.95
C ALA A 447 17.28 -0.59 17.22
N PRO A 448 18.58 -0.94 17.18
CA PRO A 448 19.07 -2.17 16.55
C PRO A 448 18.34 -3.44 17.01
N ASP A 449 18.05 -3.54 18.31
CA ASP A 449 17.35 -4.68 18.91
C ASP A 449 15.88 -4.79 18.45
N ASP A 450 15.21 -3.66 18.16
CA ASP A 450 13.85 -3.69 17.61
C ASP A 450 13.86 -4.34 16.22
N VAL A 451 14.84 -3.98 15.38
CA VAL A 451 15.00 -4.52 14.01
C VAL A 451 15.29 -6.01 14.05
N HIS A 452 16.22 -6.45 14.91
CA HIS A 452 16.57 -7.86 15.08
C HIS A 452 15.35 -8.70 15.48
N LYS A 453 14.59 -8.24 16.48
CA LYS A 453 13.37 -8.90 16.94
C LYS A 453 12.30 -8.97 15.86
N SER A 454 12.06 -7.89 15.11
CA SER A 454 11.07 -7.87 14.03
C SER A 454 11.43 -8.83 12.88
N ILE A 455 12.71 -8.92 12.50
CA ILE A 455 13.17 -9.88 11.49
C ILE A 455 12.95 -11.32 11.95
N ARG A 456 13.38 -11.65 13.18
CA ARG A 456 13.19 -13.00 13.73
C ARG A 456 11.70 -13.35 13.86
N ALA A 457 10.87 -12.40 14.26
CA ALA A 457 9.42 -12.56 14.34
C ALA A 457 8.79 -12.87 12.97
N ALA A 458 9.16 -12.12 11.91
CA ALA A 458 8.67 -12.35 10.57
C ALA A 458 9.04 -13.75 10.04
N PHE A 459 10.31 -14.16 10.17
CA PHE A 459 10.74 -15.48 9.69
C PHE A 459 10.17 -16.64 10.52
N SER A 460 10.05 -16.47 11.84
CA SER A 460 9.39 -17.47 12.71
C SER A 460 7.90 -17.66 12.37
N ALA A 461 7.27 -16.63 11.79
CA ALA A 461 5.90 -16.67 11.31
C ALA A 461 5.75 -17.21 9.87
N GLY A 462 6.84 -17.63 9.22
CA GLY A 462 6.82 -18.25 7.90
C GLY A 462 7.01 -17.30 6.72
N ALA A 463 7.53 -16.09 6.93
CA ALA A 463 7.89 -15.19 5.82
C ALA A 463 8.83 -15.87 4.81
N ASP A 464 8.56 -15.65 3.51
CA ASP A 464 9.42 -16.12 2.42
C ASP A 464 10.68 -15.27 2.25
N GLY A 465 10.66 -14.05 2.80
CA GLY A 465 11.70 -13.04 2.76
C GLY A 465 11.21 -11.78 3.46
N VAL A 466 11.98 -10.69 3.38
CA VAL A 466 11.60 -9.40 3.98
C VAL A 466 11.93 -8.24 3.06
N VAL A 467 11.27 -7.10 3.29
CA VAL A 467 11.67 -5.82 2.69
C VAL A 467 12.05 -4.85 3.81
N LEU A 468 13.32 -4.47 3.89
CA LEU A 468 13.82 -3.45 4.78
C LEU A 468 13.16 -2.12 4.42
N SER A 469 12.34 -1.60 5.35
CA SER A 469 11.39 -0.53 5.08
C SER A 469 11.60 0.65 6.04
N ARG A 470 11.23 1.87 5.70
CA ARG A 470 10.52 2.20 4.45
C ARG A 470 11.49 2.33 3.30
N GLU A 471 12.60 3.05 3.48
CA GLU A 471 13.59 3.25 2.43
C GLU A 471 14.96 3.66 2.97
N TYR A 472 16.01 3.35 2.22
CA TYR A 472 17.41 3.56 2.59
C TYR A 472 17.70 4.99 3.10
N ALA A 473 17.12 6.00 2.47
CA ALA A 473 17.36 7.40 2.83
C ALA A 473 16.94 7.77 4.26
N GLU A 474 16.08 6.99 4.89
CA GLU A 474 15.54 7.24 6.23
C GLU A 474 16.29 6.46 7.32
N MET A 475 17.09 5.46 6.94
CA MET A 475 17.67 4.49 7.85
C MET A 475 18.98 4.97 8.44
N TRP A 476 19.17 4.84 9.74
CA TRP A 476 20.50 4.97 10.32
C TRP A 476 21.31 3.73 9.95
N LEU A 477 22.56 3.91 9.54
CA LEU A 477 23.40 2.80 9.07
C LEU A 477 23.63 1.73 10.16
N ALA A 478 23.52 2.11 11.44
CA ALA A 478 23.55 1.17 12.56
C ALA A 478 22.32 0.23 12.58
N ASN A 479 21.13 0.76 12.31
CA ASN A 479 19.90 -0.04 12.27
C ASN A 479 19.85 -0.91 11.01
N LEU A 480 20.36 -0.40 9.87
CA LEU A 480 20.56 -1.20 8.66
C LEU A 480 21.56 -2.35 8.89
N ALA A 481 22.67 -2.09 9.60
CA ALA A 481 23.64 -3.13 9.96
C ALA A 481 23.03 -4.22 10.84
N ALA A 482 22.22 -3.82 11.83
CA ALA A 482 21.48 -4.75 12.69
C ALA A 482 20.53 -5.66 11.90
N ALA A 483 19.91 -5.12 10.84
CA ALA A 483 19.11 -5.93 9.92
C ALA A 483 19.94 -7.01 9.24
N GLY A 484 21.09 -6.66 8.67
CA GLY A 484 21.95 -7.63 8.01
C GLY A 484 22.52 -8.68 8.96
N ASP A 485 22.85 -8.31 10.20
CA ASP A 485 23.30 -9.27 11.22
C ASP A 485 22.20 -10.29 11.54
N ALA A 486 20.96 -9.82 11.78
CA ALA A 486 19.81 -10.68 12.03
C ALA A 486 19.51 -11.61 10.84
N LEU A 487 19.62 -11.11 9.60
CA LEU A 487 19.38 -11.88 8.38
C LEU A 487 20.41 -12.99 8.20
N ARG A 488 21.70 -12.68 8.37
CA ARG A 488 22.78 -13.67 8.31
C ARG A 488 22.61 -14.78 9.35
N GLU A 489 22.20 -14.44 10.57
CA GLU A 489 21.87 -15.42 11.60
C GLU A 489 20.70 -16.32 11.17
N VAL A 490 19.57 -15.73 10.74
CA VAL A 490 18.38 -16.49 10.32
C VAL A 490 18.68 -17.41 9.14
N PHE A 491 19.47 -16.97 8.15
CA PHE A 491 19.80 -17.78 6.98
C PHE A 491 20.86 -18.85 7.28
N ALA A 492 21.72 -18.66 8.28
CA ALA A 492 22.63 -19.70 8.75
C ALA A 492 21.90 -20.80 9.55
N GLU A 493 20.79 -20.46 10.23
CA GLU A 493 19.96 -21.40 11.00
C GLU A 493 19.09 -22.30 10.11
N LYS A 494 18.79 -21.89 8.86
CA LYS A 494 18.04 -22.71 7.90
C LYS A 494 18.98 -23.73 7.24
N PRO A 495 18.76 -25.05 7.39
CA PRO A 495 19.48 -26.03 6.59
C PRO A 495 19.20 -25.74 5.11
N HIS A 496 20.24 -25.76 4.27
CA HIS A 496 20.07 -25.73 2.82
C HIS A 496 19.14 -26.89 2.42
N ALA A 497 17.88 -26.56 2.12
CA ALA A 497 16.86 -27.51 1.66
C ALA A 497 16.99 -27.74 0.16
#